data_AF-A0A7C2QJX4-F1
#
_entry.id   AF-A0A7C2QJX4-F1
#
_cell.length_a   1.000
_cell.length_b   1.000
_cell.length_c   1.000
_cell.angle_alpha   90.00
_cell.angle_beta   90.00
_cell.angle_gamma   90.00
#
_symmetry.space_group_name_H-M   'P 1'
#
loop_
_entity.id
_entity.type
_entity.pdbx_description
1 polymer ?
#
loop_
_entity_poly.entity_id
_entity_poly.type
_entity_poly.pdbx_seq_one_letter_code
_entity_poly.pdbx_strand_id
1 'polypeptide(L)' 'MAKRVAVERLSTGSLGLDRLLGGGLEAGYVTEVAGEFGAGKTQLCHQLAVMVQL' A
#
# COMPACT_ATOMS: atom_id res chain seq x y z
N MET A 1 -11.27 -25.10 4.31
CA MET A 1 -10.82 -23.69 4.24
C MET A 1 -10.41 -23.38 2.81
N ALA A 2 -11.00 -22.37 2.17
CA ALA A 2 -10.62 -21.97 0.82
C ALA A 2 -9.19 -21.42 0.81
N LYS A 3 -8.35 -21.91 -0.12
CA LYS A 3 -6.98 -21.41 -0.30
C LYS A 3 -7.05 -19.98 -0.83
N ARG A 4 -6.44 -19.02 -0.12
CA ARG A 4 -6.35 -17.63 -0.61
C ARG A 4 -5.54 -17.61 -1.91
N VAL A 5 -6.09 -16.97 -2.94
CA VAL A 5 -5.38 -16.70 -4.18
C VAL A 5 -4.20 -15.77 -3.85
N ALA A 6 -3.05 -15.98 -4.49
CA ALA A 6 -1.92 -15.07 -4.34
C ALA A 6 -2.34 -13.68 -4.83
N VAL A 7 -2.27 -12.68 -3.95
CA VAL A 7 -2.65 -11.30 -4.26
C VAL A 7 -1.39 -10.53 -4.64
N GLU A 8 -1.44 -9.81 -5.76
CA GLU A 8 -0.38 -8.89 -6.16
C GLU A 8 -0.26 -7.75 -5.14
N ARG A 9 0.97 -7.33 -4.83
CA ARG A 9 1.23 -6.30 -3.83
C ARG A 9 2.00 -5.13 -4.43
N LEU A 10 1.49 -3.92 -4.18
CA LEU A 10 2.11 -2.67 -4.58
C LEU A 10 3.01 -2.15 -3.45
N SER A 11 4.31 -1.99 -3.72
CA SER A 11 5.23 -1.38 -2.78
C SER A 11 4.82 0.08 -2.51
N THR A 12 4.94 0.52 -1.26
CA THR A 12 4.72 1.92 -0.87
C THR A 12 5.94 2.80 -1.14
N GLY A 13 7.02 2.25 -1.70
CA GLY A 13 8.31 2.93 -1.83
C GLY A 13 9.08 3.08 -0.51
N SER A 14 8.59 2.50 0.59
CA SER A 14 9.23 2.52 1.90
C SER A 14 9.38 1.09 2.41
N LEU A 15 10.62 0.63 2.48
CA LEU A 15 10.94 -0.73 2.93
C LEU A 15 10.40 -1.04 4.33
N GLY A 16 10.37 -0.03 5.22
CA GLY A 16 9.82 -0.18 6.57
C GLY A 16 8.31 -0.40 6.55
N LEU A 17 7.59 0.39 5.76
CA LEU A 17 6.13 0.30 5.64
C LEU A 17 5.71 -0.98 4.90
N ASP A 18 6.43 -1.35 3.84
CA ASP A 18 6.20 -2.60 3.12
C ASP A 18 6.32 -3.81 4.04
N ARG A 19 7.35 -3.85 4.91
CA ARG A 19 7.50 -4.93 5.90
C ARG A 19 6.33 -4.98 6.88
N LEU A 20 5.87 -3.83 7.37
CA LEU A 20 4.71 -3.75 8.26
C LEU A 20 3.42 -4.24 7.59
N LEU A 21 3.27 -4.00 6.28
CA LEU A 21 2.11 -4.41 5.50
C LEU A 21 2.21 -5.84 4.94
N GLY A 22 3.35 -6.53 5.13
CA GLY A 22 3.56 -7.88 4.61
C GLY A 22 3.97 -7.93 3.12
N GLY A 23 4.72 -6.93 2.66
CA GLY A 23 5.25 -6.80 1.30
C GLY A 23 4.64 -5.68 0.46
N GLY A 24 3.83 -4.80 1.06
CA GLY A 24 3.14 -3.71 0.37
C GLY A 24 1.62 -3.84 0.42
N LEU A 25 0.92 -2.93 -0.27
CA LEU A 25 -0.54 -2.87 -0.32
C LEU A 25 -1.12 -3.95 -1.24
N GLU A 26 -2.17 -4.62 -0.79
CA GLU A 26 -2.85 -5.66 -1.57
C GLU A 26 -3.67 -5.05 -2.72
N ALA A 27 -3.36 -5.44 -3.96
CA ALA A 27 -4.14 -5.05 -5.13
C ALA A 27 -5.52 -5.73 -5.13
N GLY A 28 -6.54 -5.03 -5.64
CA GLY A 28 -7.92 -5.54 -5.68
C GLY A 28 -8.72 -5.38 -4.39
N TYR A 29 -8.15 -4.71 -3.38
CA TYR A 29 -8.81 -4.38 -2.11
C TYR A 29 -8.83 -2.86 -1.90
N VAL A 30 -9.84 -2.38 -1.17
CA VAL A 30 -9.89 -0.98 -0.70
C VAL A 30 -9.07 -0.87 0.58
N THR A 31 -8.09 0.03 0.59
CA THR A 31 -7.30 0.36 1.78
C THR A 31 -7.61 1.79 2.22
N GLU A 32 -7.96 1.98 3.49
CA GLU A 32 -8.17 3.29 4.09
C GLU A 32 -6.90 3.81 4.77
N VAL A 33 -6.58 5.10 4.56
CA VAL A 33 -5.48 5.79 5.22
C VAL A 33 -6.04 6.98 6.00
N ALA A 34 -6.02 6.89 7.33
CA ALA A 34 -6.57 7.89 8.24
C ALA A 34 -5.48 8.56 9.10
N GLY A 35 -5.74 9.81 9.52
CA GLY A 35 -4.81 10.60 10.33
C GLY A 35 -5.07 12.10 10.21
N GLU A 36 -4.45 12.91 11.06
CA GLU A 36 -4.61 14.36 11.09
C GLU A 36 -4.10 15.05 9.81
N PHE A 37 -4.46 16.32 9.61
CA PHE A 37 -3.88 17.14 8.54
C PHE A 37 -2.36 17.18 8.67
N GLY A 38 -1.64 17.08 7.55
CA GLY A 38 -0.18 17.03 7.55
C GLY A 38 0.44 15.65 7.84
N ALA A 39 -0.34 14.63 8.21
CA ALA A 39 0.17 13.27 8.48
C ALA A 39 0.69 12.49 7.24
N GLY A 40 0.76 13.12 6.06
CA GLY A 40 1.33 12.51 4.85
C GLY A 40 0.38 11.64 4.01
N LYS A 41 -0.92 11.58 4.33
CA LYS A 41 -1.93 10.77 3.60
C LYS A 41 -1.90 11.01 2.08
N THR A 42 -2.00 12.27 1.65
CA THR A 42 -1.97 12.65 0.22
C THR A 42 -0.63 12.35 -0.43
N GLN A 43 0.48 12.50 0.31
CA GLN A 43 1.82 12.16 -0.19
C GLN A 43 1.96 10.65 -0.43
N LEU A 44 1.45 9.81 0.48
CA LEU A 44 1.39 8.37 0.28
C LEU A 44 0.57 8.02 -0.98
N CYS A 45 -0.60 8.63 -1.19
CA CYS A 45 -1.39 8.40 -2.41
C CYS A 45 -0.64 8.79 -3.69
N HIS A 46 0.06 9.93 -3.69
CA HIS A 46 0.88 10.33 -4.84
C HIS A 46 2.06 9.38 -5.07
N GLN A 47 2.72 8.92 -4.01
CA GLN A 47 3.79 7.94 -4.11
C GLN A 47 3.27 6.65 -4.75
N LEU A 48 2.12 6.15 -4.30
CA LEU A 48 1.50 4.93 -4.86
C LEU A 48 1.16 5.06 -6.35
N ALA A 49 0.72 6.25 -6.80
CA ALA A 49 0.46 6.53 -8.20
C ALA A 49 1.73 6.46 -9.06
N VAL A 50 2.90 6.78 -8.50
CA VAL A 50 4.20 6.60 -9.17
C VAL A 50 4.66 5.15 -9.10
N MET A 51 4.55 4.52 -7.92
CA MET A 51 5.03 3.15 -7.69
C MET A 51 4.38 2.11 -8.61
N VAL A 52 3.13 2.32 -9.03
CA VAL A 52 2.42 1.41 -9.94
C VAL A 52 2.97 1.45 -11.38
N GLN A 53 3.88 2.38 -11.70
CA GLN A 53 4.53 2.50 -13.01
C GLN A 53 5.96 1.92 -13.04
N LEU A 54 6.46 1.43 -11.90
CA LEU A 54 7.80 0.85 -11.74
C LEU A 54 7.74 -0.67 -11.75
#